data_AF-A0A7G5LK72-F1
#
_entry.id   AF-A0A7G5LK72-F1
#
_cell.length_a   1.000
_cell.length_b   1.000
_cell.length_c   1.000
_cell.angle_alpha   90.00
_cell.angle_beta   90.00
_cell.angle_gamma   90.00
#
_symmetry.space_group_name_H-M   'P 1'
#
loop_
_entity.id
_entity.type
_entity.pdbx_description
1 polymer ?
#
loop_
_entity_poly.entity_id
_entity_poly.type
_entity_poly.pdbx_seq_one_letter_code
_entity_poly.pdbx_strand_id
1 'polypeptide(L)'
;MRVFSLLPVQFIKIDGEFVKSVLTQSVSAIVVEAVVKLAETMNARTIAESVESMELIPRLAQLGIHYGQGFALHRPEPLIS
;
A
#
# COMPACT_ATOMS: atom_id res chain seq x y z
N MET A 1 16.59 12.88 3.11
CA MET A 1 16.09 11.74 2.33
C MET A 1 16.05 12.11 0.86
N ARG A 2 17.09 11.79 0.06
CA ARG A 2 17.22 12.17 -1.37
C ARG A 2 16.82 11.07 -2.38
N VAL A 3 16.40 9.90 -1.88
CA VAL A 3 16.21 8.70 -2.71
C VAL A 3 15.01 8.84 -3.65
N PHE A 4 13.91 9.43 -3.18
CA PHE A 4 12.66 9.49 -3.95
C PHE A 4 12.69 10.48 -5.13
N SER A 5 13.36 11.62 -5.00
CA SER A 5 13.40 12.64 -6.07
C SER A 5 14.30 12.27 -7.25
N LEU A 6 15.13 11.23 -7.12
CA LEU A 6 16.07 10.79 -8.15
C LEU A 6 15.60 9.51 -8.86
N LEU A 7 14.54 8.86 -8.39
CA LEU A 7 14.06 7.60 -8.94
C LEU A 7 12.71 7.83 -9.63
N PRO A 8 12.60 7.62 -10.96
CA PRO A 8 11.35 7.75 -11.70
C PRO A 8 10.46 6.52 -11.47
N VAL A 9 10.00 6.34 -10.24
CA VAL A 9 9.15 5.19 -9.87
C VAL A 9 7.72 5.42 -10.33
N GLN A 10 7.09 4.36 -10.85
CA GLN A 10 5.67 4.36 -11.21
C GLN A 10 4.78 3.81 -10.09
N PHE A 11 5.39 3.10 -9.13
CA PHE A 11 4.70 2.47 -8.02
C PHE A 11 5.47 2.61 -6.72
N ILE A 12 4.74 2.79 -5.62
CA ILE A 12 5.26 2.76 -4.26
C ILE A 12 4.52 1.66 -3.51
N LYS A 13 5.27 0.70 -2.97
CA LYS A 13 4.71 -0.32 -2.08
C LYS A 13 4.77 0.16 -0.64
N ILE A 14 3.67 0.03 0.08
CA ILE A 14 3.56 0.36 1.50
C ILE A 14 3.74 -0.91 2.30
N ASP A 15 4.67 -0.87 3.25
CA ASP A 15 5.03 -2.00 4.09
C ASP A 15 3.82 -2.57 4.85
N GLY A 16 3.80 -3.91 4.96
CA GLY A 16 2.72 -4.65 5.59
C GLY A 16 2.47 -4.28 7.05
N GLU A 17 3.48 -3.80 7.80
CA GLU A 17 3.30 -3.42 9.21
C GLU A 17 2.27 -2.30 9.39
N PHE A 18 2.32 -1.27 8.53
CA PHE A 18 1.34 -0.18 8.54
C PHE A 18 -0.03 -0.64 8.02
N VAL A 19 -0.03 -1.51 7.00
CA VAL A 19 -1.28 -2.04 6.42
C VAL A 19 -2.06 -2.87 7.45
N LYS A 20 -1.37 -3.79 8.15
CA LYS A 20 -1.98 -4.68 9.16
C LYS A 20 -2.61 -3.93 10.32
N SER A 21 -2.05 -2.78 10.69
CA SER A 21 -2.48 -2.01 11.85
C SER A 21 -3.41 -0.85 11.51
N VAL A 22 -3.78 -0.65 10.24
CA VAL A 22 -4.54 0.53 9.78
C VAL A 22 -5.98 0.63 10.34
N LEU A 23 -6.54 -0.48 10.81
CA LEU A 23 -7.86 -0.54 11.44
C LEU A 23 -7.81 -0.26 12.94
N THR A 24 -6.66 -0.45 13.58
CA THR A 24 -6.52 -0.43 15.05
C THR A 24 -5.64 0.70 15.54
N GLN A 25 -4.76 1.24 14.69
CA GLN A 25 -3.80 2.27 15.04
C GLN A 25 -3.93 3.49 14.13
N SER A 26 -4.22 4.65 14.72
CA SER A 26 -4.34 5.92 14.00
C SER A 26 -3.04 6.35 13.33
N VAL A 27 -1.88 6.09 13.98
CA VAL A 27 -0.55 6.41 13.44
C VAL A 27 -0.33 5.70 12.11
N SER A 28 -0.72 4.43 11.99
CA SER A 28 -0.57 3.67 10.76
C SER A 28 -1.40 4.26 9.62
N ALA A 29 -2.64 4.69 9.90
CA ALA A 29 -3.46 5.39 8.91
C ALA A 29 -2.79 6.70 8.46
N ILE A 30 -2.25 7.49 9.39
CA ILE A 30 -1.55 8.75 9.07
C ILE A 30 -0.33 8.50 8.18
N VAL A 31 0.46 7.46 8.48
CA VAL A 31 1.62 7.09 7.65
C VAL A 31 1.18 6.67 6.25
N VAL A 32 0.15 5.82 6.15
CA VAL A 32 -0.42 5.39 4.86
C VAL A 32 -0.88 6.59 4.03
N GLU A 33 -1.62 7.53 4.63
CA GLU A 33 -2.07 8.76 3.97
C GLU A 33 -0.91 9.64 3.50
N ALA A 34 0.13 9.78 4.32
CA ALA A 34 1.32 10.55 3.96
C ALA A 34 2.05 9.95 2.76
N VAL A 35 2.16 8.61 2.70
CA VAL A 35 2.77 7.91 1.56
C VAL A 35 1.91 8.03 0.30
N VAL A 36 0.58 7.96 0.41
CA VAL A 36 -0.34 8.18 -0.71
C VAL A 36 -0.16 9.58 -1.30
N LYS A 37 -0.14 10.63 -0.47
CA LYS A 37 0.10 12.02 -0.92
C LYS A 37 1.47 12.20 -1.57
N LEU A 38 2.50 11.52 -1.05
CA LEU A 38 3.82 11.53 -1.67
C LEU A 38 3.78 10.87 -3.05
N ALA A 39 3.12 9.72 -3.19
CA ALA A 39 2.98 9.03 -4.46
C ALA A 39 2.26 9.88 -5.51
N GLU A 40 1.18 10.58 -5.13
CA GLU A 40 0.47 11.53 -5.98
C GLU A 40 1.40 12.63 -6.51
N THR A 41 2.20 13.24 -5.62
CA THR A 41 3.18 14.29 -5.97
C THR A 41 4.23 13.77 -6.96
N MET A 42 4.53 12.47 -6.90
CA MET A 42 5.48 11.79 -7.78
C MET A 42 4.84 11.22 -9.05
N ASN A 43 3.52 11.37 -9.26
CA ASN A 43 2.75 10.70 -10.30
C ASN A 43 2.91 9.15 -10.28
N ALA A 44 3.05 8.58 -9.08
CA ALA A 44 3.15 7.15 -8.84
C ALA A 44 1.86 6.59 -8.24
N ARG A 45 1.60 5.30 -8.46
CA ARG A 45 0.48 4.58 -7.83
C ARG A 45 0.94 3.83 -6.58
N THR A 46 0.04 3.58 -5.65
CA THR A 46 0.35 2.90 -4.38
C THR A 46 -0.13 1.46 -4.37
N ILE A 47 0.65 0.57 -3.74
CA ILE A 47 0.33 -0.83 -3.53
C ILE A 47 0.45 -1.13 -2.03
N ALA A 48 -0.63 -1.52 -1.36
CA ALA A 48 -0.56 -2.01 0.01
C ALA A 48 -0.09 -3.47 0.04
N GLU A 49 0.95 -3.77 0.81
CA GLU A 49 1.42 -5.14 1.02
C GLU A 49 0.72 -5.83 2.19
N SER A 50 0.79 -7.17 2.22
CA SER A 50 0.25 -8.00 3.29
C SER A 50 -1.23 -7.76 3.61
N VAL A 51 -2.06 -7.56 2.58
CA VAL A 51 -3.53 -7.51 2.71
C VAL A 51 -4.06 -8.91 3.05
N GLU A 52 -4.11 -9.21 4.35
CA GLU A 52 -4.43 -10.53 4.91
C GLU A 52 -5.89 -10.69 5.37
N SER A 53 -6.69 -9.61 5.36
CA SER A 53 -8.13 -9.64 5.68
C SER A 53 -8.94 -8.83 4.67
N MET A 54 -10.14 -9.32 4.34
CA MET A 54 -11.10 -8.61 3.48
C MET A 54 -11.57 -7.28 4.09
N GLU A 55 -11.53 -7.15 5.42
CA GLU A 55 -11.90 -5.93 6.15
C GLU A 55 -10.93 -4.77 5.87
N LEU A 56 -9.68 -5.07 5.50
CA LEU A 56 -8.69 -4.05 5.16
C LEU A 56 -9.02 -3.35 3.84
N ILE A 57 -9.60 -4.06 2.87
CA ILE A 57 -9.83 -3.56 1.51
C ILE A 57 -10.62 -2.24 1.48
N PRO A 58 -11.82 -2.13 2.10
CA PRO A 58 -12.57 -0.88 2.06
C PRO A 58 -11.82 0.26 2.76
N ARG A 59 -11.10 -0.03 3.86
CA ARG A 59 -10.32 0.99 4.56
C ARG A 59 -9.15 1.49 3.71
N LEU A 60 -8.40 0.59 3.08
CA LEU A 60 -7.27 0.95 2.21
C LEU A 60 -7.75 1.76 1.00
N ALA A 61 -8.88 1.39 0.39
CA ALA A 61 -9.48 2.16 -0.70
C ALA A 61 -9.85 3.58 -0.26
N GLN A 62 -10.46 3.76 0.92
CA GLN A 62 -10.77 5.08 1.48
C GLN A 62 -9.53 5.94 1.73
N LEU A 63 -8.39 5.31 2.03
CA LEU A 63 -7.10 5.99 2.24
C LEU A 63 -6.40 6.36 0.92
N GLY A 64 -7.01 6.07 -0.23
CA GLY A 64 -6.44 6.38 -1.55
C GLY A 64 -5.41 5.35 -2.04
N ILE A 65 -5.42 4.12 -1.50
CA ILE A 65 -4.60 3.03 -2.02
C ILE A 65 -5.15 2.53 -3.37
N HIS A 66 -4.27 2.42 -4.36
CA HIS A 66 -4.67 2.01 -5.71
C HIS A 66 -4.76 0.49 -5.87
N TYR A 67 -3.86 -0.26 -5.24
CA TYR A 67 -3.77 -1.71 -5.35
C TYR A 67 -3.48 -2.38 -4.00
N GLY A 68 -3.91 -3.63 -3.86
CA GLY A 68 -3.56 -4.48 -2.72
C GLY A 68 -2.83 -5.74 -3.17
N GLN A 69 -1.90 -6.21 -2.36
CA GLN A 69 -1.26 -7.51 -2.49
C GLN A 69 -1.32 -8.22 -1.13
N GLY A 70 -1.87 -9.44 -1.08
CA GLY A 70 -1.89 -10.25 0.13
C GLY A 70 -2.85 -11.42 0.05
N PHE A 71 -2.80 -12.30 1.05
CA PHE A 71 -3.48 -13.60 1.04
C PHE A 71 -5.01 -13.50 1.05
N ALA A 72 -5.60 -12.37 1.47
CA ALA A 72 -7.04 -12.16 1.34
C ALA A 72 -7.48 -11.97 -0.12
N LEU A 73 -6.57 -11.49 -0.98
CA LEU A 73 -6.83 -11.30 -2.41
C LEU A 73 -6.45 -12.56 -3.19
N HIS A 74 -5.21 -13.05 -3.00
CA HIS A 74 -4.73 -14.27 -3.61
C HIS A 74 -3.44 -14.77 -2.93
N ARG A 75 -3.22 -16.08 -2.93
CA ARG A 75 -1.97 -16.68 -2.42
C ARG A 75 -0.95 -16.82 -3.55
N PRO A 76 0.37 -16.71 -3.28
CA PRO A 76 1.37 -17.02 -4.28
C PRO A 76 1.19 -18.45 -4.81
N GLU A 77 1.26 -18.60 -6.12
CA GLU A 77 1.20 -19.89 -6.81
C GLU A 77 2.20 -19.90 -7.98
N PRO A 78 2.61 -21.08 -8.47
CA PRO A 78 3.44 -21.17 -9.66
C PRO A 78 2.76 -20.49 -10.85
N LEU A 79 3.51 -19.67 -11.59
CA LEU A 79 3.03 -19.14 -12.86
C LEU A 79 2.99 -20.29 -13.86
N ILE A 80 1.79 -20.64 -14.34
CA ILE A 80 1.64 -21.65 -15.40
C ILE A 80 2.18 -21.01 -16.69
N SER A 81 3.29 -21.54 -17.18
CA SER A 81 3.97 -21.13 -18.43
C SER A 81 3.36 -21.79 -19.66
#